data_AF-A0A9E5I3Z2-F1
#
_entry.id   AF-A0A9E5I3Z2-F1
#
_cell.length_a   1.000
_cell.length_b   1.000
_cell.length_c   1.000
_cell.angle_alpha   90.00
_cell.angle_beta   90.00
_cell.angle_gamma   90.00
#
_symmetry.space_group_name_H-M   'P 1'
#
loop_
_entity.id
_entity.type
_entity.pdbx_description
1 polymer ?
#
loop_
_entity_poly.entity_id
_entity_poly.type
_entity_poly.pdbx_seq_one_letter_code
_entity_poly.pdbx_strand_id
1 'polypeptide(L)'
;PAHIVPEWYFLPFYAILRSIPDKLLGVIAMVSSIAVLGLLPWLDLSKVRSSVFRPIWKQFVFLFVLDFFILMYVGGMPAEGIYVLIARVGTIYWFLFFLVIAPLVSLTEKTLPMPNSIHEYEDWKKKGRIKTFKIF
;
A
#
# COMPACT_ATOMS: atom_id res chain seq x y z
N PRO A 1 12.75 4.63 29.11
CA PRO A 1 12.85 3.16 29.19
C PRO A 1 13.98 2.66 28.27
N ALA A 2 14.59 1.50 28.51
CA ALA A 2 15.60 0.97 27.58
C ALA A 2 14.99 0.49 26.25
N HIS A 3 13.76 -0.04 26.32
CA HIS A 3 12.95 -0.38 25.16
C HIS A 3 11.85 0.68 25.00
N ILE A 4 12.15 1.76 24.26
CA ILE A 4 11.18 2.79 23.91
C ILE A 4 10.62 2.42 22.54
N VAL A 5 9.34 2.10 22.49
CA VAL A 5 8.62 1.76 21.27
C VAL A 5 7.32 2.57 21.28
N PRO A 6 6.92 3.20 20.16
CA PRO A 6 5.66 3.92 20.08
C PRO A 6 4.47 2.96 20.04
N GLU A 7 3.26 3.50 20.08
CA GLU A 7 2.05 2.73 19.92
C GLU A 7 1.99 2.05 18.54
N TRP A 8 1.32 0.90 18.49
CA TRP A 8 1.36 -0.01 17.35
C TRP A 8 0.93 0.63 16.02
N TYR A 9 0.00 1.58 16.06
CA TYR A 9 -0.50 2.29 14.88
C TYR A 9 0.48 3.35 14.35
N PHE A 10 1.49 3.73 15.12
CA PHE A 10 2.58 4.60 14.68
C PHE A 10 3.81 3.84 14.18
N LEU A 11 3.89 2.52 14.41
CA LEU A 11 5.06 1.72 14.04
C LEU A 11 5.43 1.76 12.55
N PRO A 12 4.50 1.72 11.57
CA PRO A 12 4.86 1.76 10.16
C PRO A 12 5.60 3.06 9.80
N PHE A 13 5.11 4.20 10.29
CA PHE A 13 5.71 5.52 10.04
C PHE A 13 7.03 5.70 10.80
N TYR A 14 7.10 5.16 12.02
CA TYR A 14 8.33 5.12 12.80
C TYR A 14 9.41 4.26 12.13
N ALA A 15 9.03 3.14 11.50
CA ALA A 15 9.96 2.32 10.71
C ALA A 15 10.53 3.10 9.52
N ILE A 16 9.69 3.87 8.82
CA ILE A 16 10.11 4.75 7.71
C ILE A 16 11.10 5.81 8.21
N LEU A 17 10.78 6.51 9.31
CA LEU A 17 11.63 7.53 9.93
C LEU A 17 13.05 7.03 10.17
N ARG A 18 13.19 5.87 10.82
CA ARG A 18 14.48 5.32 11.25
C ARG A 18 15.20 4.51 10.18
N SER A 19 14.56 4.25 9.04
CA SER A 19 15.18 3.52 7.92
C SER A 19 16.27 4.36 7.23
N ILE A 20 16.13 5.70 7.30
CA ILE A 20 17.04 6.67 6.68
C ILE A 20 18.07 7.12 7.72
N PRO A 21 19.38 6.97 7.45
CA PRO A 21 20.44 7.35 8.38
C PRO A 21 20.73 8.86 8.39
N ASP A 22 19.67 9.69 8.33
CA ASP A 22 19.75 11.15 8.40
C ASP A 22 18.53 11.71 9.13
N LYS A 23 18.75 12.66 10.05
CA LYS A 23 17.71 13.20 10.92
C LYS A 23 16.65 13.97 10.12
N LEU A 24 17.05 14.80 9.17
CA LEU A 24 16.14 15.65 8.42
C LEU A 24 15.37 14.83 7.38
N LEU A 25 16.08 14.03 6.60
CA LEU A 25 15.48 13.18 5.57
C LEU A 25 14.54 12.13 6.16
N GLY A 26 14.86 11.56 7.32
CA GLY A 26 13.96 10.65 8.03
C GLY A 26 12.63 11.31 8.38
N VAL A 27 12.66 12.54 8.93
CA VAL A 27 11.44 13.29 9.27
C VAL A 27 10.64 13.64 8.02
N ILE A 28 11.32 14.10 6.96
CA ILE A 28 10.68 14.40 5.68
C ILE A 28 10.01 13.14 5.11
N ALA A 29 10.68 11.99 5.12
CA ALA A 29 10.12 10.73 4.64
C ALA A 29 8.91 10.30 5.48
N MET A 30 8.98 10.39 6.80
CA MET A 30 7.84 10.07 7.67
C MET A 30 6.62 10.94 7.35
N VAL A 31 6.78 12.26 7.28
CA VAL A 31 5.67 13.18 6.98
C VAL A 31 5.15 12.94 5.56
N SER A 32 6.05 12.74 4.60
CA SER A 32 5.71 12.49 3.20
C SER A 32 4.97 11.15 3.01
N SER A 33 5.27 10.15 3.84
CA SER A 33 4.60 8.83 3.80
C SER A 33 3.11 8.93 4.15
N ILE A 34 2.72 9.91 4.97
CA ILE A 34 1.32 10.23 5.28
C ILE A 34 0.73 11.14 4.19
N ALA A 35 1.47 12.18 3.79
CA ALA A 35 1.01 13.15 2.79
C ALA A 35 0.70 12.48 1.44
N VAL A 36 1.49 11.49 1.02
CA VAL A 36 1.31 10.78 -0.25
C VAL A 36 0.02 9.96 -0.30
N LEU A 37 -0.52 9.52 0.85
CA LEU A 37 -1.85 8.90 0.91
C LEU A 37 -2.93 9.85 0.39
N GLY A 38 -2.82 11.13 0.73
CA GLY A 38 -3.70 12.18 0.25
C GLY A 38 -3.54 12.46 -1.24
N LEU A 39 -2.38 12.18 -1.83
CA LEU A 39 -2.14 12.39 -3.27
C LEU A 39 -2.73 11.28 -4.15
N LEU A 40 -3.14 10.15 -3.57
CA LEU A 40 -3.66 8.99 -4.32
C LEU A 40 -4.79 9.32 -5.32
N PRO A 41 -5.78 10.19 -5.02
CA PRO A 41 -6.83 10.54 -5.98
C PRO A 41 -6.33 11.21 -7.27
N TRP A 42 -5.13 11.81 -7.25
CA TRP A 42 -4.50 12.43 -8.42
C TRP A 42 -3.48 11.52 -9.11
N LEU A 43 -2.95 10.53 -8.39
CA LEU A 43 -1.95 9.59 -8.91
C LEU A 43 -2.59 8.40 -9.63
N ASP A 44 -3.78 7.95 -9.21
CA ASP A 44 -4.55 6.92 -9.91
C ASP A 44 -5.46 7.55 -10.97
N LEU A 45 -4.99 7.54 -12.22
CA LEU A 45 -5.65 8.14 -13.38
C LEU A 45 -6.73 7.21 -14.00
N SER A 46 -7.08 6.10 -13.35
CA SER A 46 -7.87 5.04 -13.96
C SER A 46 -9.34 5.41 -13.98
N LYS A 47 -10.01 5.16 -15.11
CA LYS A 47 -11.46 5.36 -15.24
C LYS A 47 -12.27 4.35 -14.40
N VAL A 48 -11.66 3.20 -14.06
CA VAL A 48 -12.31 2.11 -13.34
C VAL A 48 -12.03 2.25 -11.85
N ARG A 49 -13.08 2.59 -11.09
CA ARG A 49 -12.98 2.86 -9.65
C ARG A 49 -12.74 1.60 -8.80
N SER A 50 -13.31 0.46 -9.18
CA SER A 50 -13.22 -0.75 -8.37
C SER A 50 -11.99 -1.59 -8.72
N SER A 51 -11.16 -1.89 -7.72
CA SER A 51 -10.00 -2.77 -7.86
C SER A 51 -10.37 -4.20 -8.26
N VAL A 52 -11.62 -4.62 -8.10
CA VAL A 52 -12.09 -5.96 -8.52
C VAL A 52 -11.95 -6.16 -10.02
N PHE A 53 -12.14 -5.09 -10.81
CA PHE A 53 -12.07 -5.12 -12.27
C PHE A 53 -10.67 -4.71 -12.80
N ARG A 54 -9.70 -4.56 -11.90
CA ARG A 54 -8.32 -4.18 -12.18
C ARG A 54 -7.35 -5.25 -11.65
N PRO A 55 -7.10 -6.33 -12.44
CA PRO A 55 -6.41 -7.51 -11.96
C PRO A 55 -4.96 -7.26 -11.49
N ILE A 56 -4.22 -6.40 -12.19
CA ILE A 56 -2.84 -6.00 -11.85
C ILE A 56 -2.86 -5.06 -10.66
N TRP A 57 -3.74 -4.05 -10.66
CA TRP A 57 -3.88 -3.10 -9.54
C TRP A 57 -4.16 -3.81 -8.22
N LYS A 58 -5.06 -4.80 -8.24
CA LYS A 58 -5.40 -5.61 -7.07
C LYS A 58 -4.17 -6.30 -6.45
N GLN A 59 -3.24 -6.79 -7.27
CA GLN A 59 -2.02 -7.44 -6.79
C GLN A 59 -1.09 -6.45 -6.09
N PHE A 60 -0.89 -5.26 -6.66
CA PHE A 60 -0.06 -4.22 -6.05
C PHE A 60 -0.66 -3.67 -4.76
N VAL A 61 -1.98 -3.48 -4.71
CA VAL A 61 -2.67 -3.09 -3.46
C VAL A 61 -2.48 -4.17 -2.38
N PHE A 62 -2.56 -5.45 -2.74
CA PHE A 62 -2.32 -6.53 -1.80
C PHE A 62 -0.88 -6.52 -1.27
N LEU A 63 0.11 -6.34 -2.15
CA LEU A 63 1.51 -6.19 -1.76
C LEU A 63 1.74 -4.94 -0.88
N PHE A 64 1.07 -3.83 -1.15
CA PHE A 64 1.09 -2.63 -0.30
C PHE A 64 0.54 -2.88 1.10
N VAL A 65 -0.57 -3.61 1.21
CA VAL A 65 -1.11 -4.01 2.51
C VAL A 65 -0.12 -4.92 3.26
N LEU A 66 0.51 -5.87 2.55
CA LEU A 66 1.55 -6.73 3.14
C LEU A 66 2.75 -5.90 3.63
N ASP A 67 3.21 -4.95 2.84
CA ASP A 67 4.32 -4.06 3.18
C ASP A 67 4.02 -3.20 4.41
N PHE A 68 2.79 -2.69 4.54
CA PHE A 68 2.35 -1.98 5.75
C PHE A 68 2.51 -2.83 7.02
N PHE A 69 2.14 -4.11 6.97
CA PHE A 69 2.34 -5.02 8.11
C PHE A 69 3.81 -5.38 8.35
N ILE A 70 4.62 -5.49 7.29
CA ILE A 70 6.07 -5.68 7.42
C ILE A 70 6.69 -4.46 8.12
N LEU A 71 6.35 -3.25 7.68
CA LEU A 71 6.80 -1.99 8.30
C LEU A 71 6.34 -1.86 9.75
N MET A 72 5.08 -2.24 10.04
CA MET A 72 4.57 -2.31 11.41
C MET A 72 5.43 -3.23 12.30
N TYR A 73 5.74 -4.43 11.81
CA TYR A 73 6.54 -5.40 12.55
C TYR A 73 7.96 -4.89 12.81
N VAL A 74 8.67 -4.44 11.78
CA VAL A 74 10.06 -3.96 11.94
C VAL A 74 10.16 -2.65 12.70
N GLY A 75 9.09 -1.84 12.74
CA GLY A 75 9.00 -0.64 13.59
C GLY A 75 9.05 -0.97 15.08
N GLY A 76 8.57 -2.15 15.49
CA GLY A 76 8.63 -2.63 16.88
C GLY A 76 9.93 -3.35 17.26
N MET A 77 10.78 -3.66 16.28
CA MET A 77 12.06 -4.36 16.49
C MET A 77 13.21 -3.39 16.74
N PRO A 78 14.37 -3.83 17.27
CA PRO A 78 15.58 -2.99 17.38
C PRO A 78 16.04 -2.46 16.01
N ALA A 79 16.58 -1.25 15.97
CA ALA A 79 17.06 -0.59 14.74
C ALA A 79 18.45 -1.09 14.30
N GLU A 80 18.64 -2.40 14.29
CA GLU A 80 19.95 -3.04 14.06
C GLU A 80 19.83 -4.24 13.12
N GLY A 81 20.93 -4.58 12.46
CA GLY A 81 21.04 -5.77 11.61
C GLY A 81 20.03 -5.80 10.45
N ILE A 82 19.36 -6.95 10.30
CA ILE A 82 18.46 -7.22 9.17
C ILE A 82 17.21 -6.35 9.16
N TYR A 83 16.73 -5.89 10.32
CA TYR A 83 15.51 -5.10 10.44
C TYR A 83 15.62 -3.75 9.74
N VAL A 84 16.82 -3.13 9.76
CA VAL A 84 17.08 -1.88 9.06
C VAL A 84 17.00 -2.08 7.55
N LEU A 85 17.53 -3.18 7.03
CA LEU A 85 17.47 -3.50 5.61
C LEU A 85 16.01 -3.71 5.17
N ILE A 86 15.24 -4.49 5.92
CA ILE A 86 13.81 -4.72 5.64
C ILE A 86 13.04 -3.38 5.67
N ALA A 87 13.27 -2.54 6.69
CA ALA A 87 12.63 -1.23 6.78
C ALA A 87 12.96 -0.32 5.59
N ARG A 88 14.20 -0.35 5.08
CA ARG A 88 14.61 0.40 3.89
C ARG A 88 13.91 -0.10 2.63
N VAL A 89 13.85 -1.41 2.43
CA VAL A 89 13.16 -2.02 1.29
C VAL A 89 11.67 -1.68 1.33
N GLY A 90 11.02 -1.81 2.50
CA GLY A 90 9.62 -1.45 2.66
C GLY A 90 9.38 0.05 2.45
N THR A 91 10.25 0.91 2.95
CA THR A 91 10.17 2.36 2.71
C THR A 91 10.27 2.70 1.23
N ILE A 92 11.18 2.06 0.48
CA ILE A 92 11.28 2.21 -0.97
C ILE A 92 9.99 1.76 -1.64
N TYR A 93 9.47 0.58 -1.27
CA TYR A 93 8.24 0.04 -1.84
C TYR A 93 7.03 0.94 -1.56
N TRP A 94 6.92 1.50 -0.35
CA TRP A 94 5.89 2.47 0.03
C TRP A 94 5.81 3.63 -0.95
N PHE A 95 6.93 4.32 -1.20
CA PHE A 95 6.95 5.46 -2.12
C PHE A 95 6.82 5.04 -3.58
N LEU A 96 7.42 3.91 -3.96
CA LEU A 96 7.29 3.33 -5.30
C LEU A 96 5.82 3.03 -5.63
N PHE A 97 5.06 2.51 -4.67
CA PHE A 97 3.64 2.20 -4.84
C PHE A 97 2.85 3.43 -5.27
N PHE A 98 2.99 4.54 -4.55
CA PHE A 98 2.24 5.76 -4.86
C PHE A 98 2.79 6.51 -6.06
N LEU A 99 4.09 6.78 -6.10
CA LEU A 99 4.67 7.73 -7.07
C LEU A 99 4.92 7.10 -8.45
N VAL A 100 5.05 5.77 -8.52
CA VAL A 100 5.41 5.07 -9.76
C VAL A 100 4.34 4.06 -10.15
N ILE A 101 4.01 3.11 -9.27
CA ILE A 101 3.08 2.01 -9.59
C ILE A 101 1.68 2.54 -9.84
N ALA A 102 1.16 3.45 -9.00
CA ALA A 102 -0.17 4.03 -9.18
C ALA A 102 -0.37 4.66 -10.57
N PRO A 103 0.44 5.64 -11.02
CA PRO A 103 0.28 6.20 -12.36
C PRO A 103 0.58 5.18 -13.46
N LEU A 104 1.61 4.34 -13.31
CA LEU A 104 2.02 3.41 -14.36
C LEU A 104 0.97 2.31 -14.62
N VAL A 105 0.48 1.65 -13.57
CA VAL A 105 -0.53 0.60 -13.69
C VAL A 105 -1.84 1.20 -14.17
N SER A 106 -2.21 2.37 -13.64
CA SER A 106 -3.40 3.08 -14.09
C SER A 106 -3.43 3.35 -15.60
N LEU A 107 -2.28 3.64 -16.21
CA LEU A 107 -2.19 3.97 -17.63
C LEU A 107 -2.07 2.74 -18.54
N THR A 108 -1.47 1.65 -18.04
CA THR A 108 -1.09 0.48 -18.86
C THR A 108 -2.04 -0.71 -18.73
N GLU A 109 -2.76 -0.83 -17.61
CA GLU A 109 -3.57 -1.99 -17.31
C GLU A 109 -4.82 -2.08 -18.21
N LYS A 110 -5.07 -3.29 -18.75
CA LYS A 110 -6.33 -3.62 -19.41
C LYS A 110 -7.38 -3.99 -18.35
N THR A 111 -8.40 -3.16 -18.25
CA THR A 111 -9.47 -3.34 -17.28
C THR A 111 -10.49 -4.39 -17.74
N LEU A 112 -11.10 -5.08 -16.78
CA LEU A 112 -12.21 -6.00 -17.03
C LEU A 112 -13.51 -5.22 -17.22
N PRO A 113 -14.48 -5.76 -17.97
CA PRO A 113 -15.77 -5.11 -18.16
C PRO A 113 -16.47 -4.94 -16.81
N MET A 114 -16.93 -3.72 -16.54
CA MET A 114 -17.75 -3.43 -15.36
C MET A 114 -19.24 -3.62 -15.70
N PRO A 115 -20.03 -4.15 -14.76
CA PRO A 115 -21.47 -4.20 -14.92
C PRO A 115 -22.07 -2.79 -14.96
N ASN A 116 -23.16 -2.63 -15.69
CA ASN A 116 -23.82 -1.33 -15.88
C ASN A 116 -24.63 -0.90 -14.66
N SER A 117 -25.02 -1.87 -13.81
CA SER A 117 -25.79 -1.63 -12.59
C SER A 117 -25.39 -2.57 -11.46
N ILE A 118 -25.79 -2.22 -10.24
CA ILE A 118 -25.58 -3.05 -9.04
C ILE A 118 -26.35 -4.38 -9.16
N HIS A 119 -27.55 -4.37 -9.75
CA HIS A 119 -28.32 -5.60 -9.98
C HIS A 119 -27.57 -6.57 -10.90
N GLU A 120 -26.97 -6.05 -11.97
CA GLU A 120 -26.16 -6.85 -12.89
C GLU A 120 -24.89 -7.39 -12.18
N TYR A 121 -24.25 -6.59 -11.33
CA TYR A 121 -23.13 -7.04 -10.50
C TYR A 121 -23.51 -8.22 -9.60
N GLU A 122 -24.64 -8.13 -8.89
CA GLU A 122 -25.13 -9.19 -8.01
C GLU A 122 -25.48 -10.46 -8.79
N ASP A 123 -26.08 -10.33 -9.98
CA ASP A 123 -26.34 -11.48 -10.85
C ASP A 123 -25.06 -12.15 -11.33
N TRP A 124 -24.04 -11.37 -11.70
CA TRP A 124 -22.73 -11.89 -12.08
C TRP A 124 -22.04 -12.61 -10.91
N LYS A 125 -22.18 -12.09 -9.70
CA LYS A 125 -21.69 -12.69 -8.47
C LYS A 125 -22.39 -14.02 -8.19
N LYS A 126 -23.73 -14.08 -8.29
CA LYS A 126 -24.52 -15.32 -8.14
C LYS A 126 -24.14 -16.37 -9.18
N LYS A 127 -23.87 -15.96 -10.42
CA LYS A 127 -23.42 -16.82 -11.52
C LYS A 127 -21.95 -17.23 -11.43
N GLY A 128 -21.21 -16.80 -10.40
CA GLY A 128 -19.79 -17.13 -10.21
C GLY A 128 -18.84 -16.48 -11.22
N ARG A 129 -19.29 -15.47 -11.98
CA ARG A 129 -18.48 -14.77 -12.99
C ARG A 129 -17.46 -13.83 -12.36
N ILE A 130 -17.71 -13.39 -11.12
CA ILE A 130 -16.80 -12.54 -10.34
C ILE A 130 -16.21 -13.39 -9.22
N LYS A 131 -14.92 -13.72 -9.34
CA LYS A 131 -14.17 -14.39 -8.29
C LYS A 131 -13.88 -13.40 -7.16
N THR A 132 -14.80 -13.29 -6.22
CA THR A 132 -14.58 -12.58 -4.96
C THR A 132 -13.89 -13.52 -4.00
N PHE A 133 -12.85 -13.06 -3.33
CA PHE A 133 -12.23 -13.82 -2.24
C PHE A 133 -13.23 -13.85 -1.09
N LYS A 134 -13.81 -15.03 -0.79
CA LYS A 134 -14.65 -15.20 0.40
C LYS A 134 -13.70 -15.25 1.60
N ILE A 135 -13.72 -14.20 2.42
CA ILE A 135 -12.94 -14.17 3.66
C ILE A 135 -13.70 -14.87 4.80
N PHE A 136 -14.99 -15.18 4.62
CA PHE A 136 -15.82 -16.01 5.50
C PHE A 136 -16.89 -16.74 4.70
#